data_AF-A0A2P5C681-F1
#
_entry.id   AF-A0A2P5C681-F1
#
_cell.length_a   1.000
_cell.length_b   1.000
_cell.length_c   1.000
_cell.angle_alpha   90.00
_cell.angle_beta   90.00
_cell.angle_gamma   90.00
#
_symmetry.space_group_name_H-M   'P 1'
#
loop_
_entity.id
_entity.type
_entity.pdbx_description
1 polymer ?
#
loop_
_entity_poly.entity_id
_entity_poly.type
_entity_poly.pdbx_seq_one_letter_code
_entity_poly.pdbx_strand_id
1 'polypeptide(L)'
;MSSPPQPPPTTSQPEPSKETATSDEGLSQADKDEEFFALFRQLPEKAGMSAVFVNRFTSEDGWERMKRRPVKIAFSSVMKMLANVSSLYLHSSTHFSATDVLHFQTVAAAILMHDPILECLEKAVKVEEITQAFEDSKKPRTEERKAFELERRQLLEGLTKERLEKEKLEEKIIELDKVISEHPDRMKEATTATAHKAIEEFKATKGKELKEKASDIASSTIIYNIFCEHPAFDFSIFGEDVIELVQSWREAKAAKTGDGGASTSA
;
A
#
# COMPACT_ATOMS: atom_id res chain seq x y z
N MET A 1 8.51 -25.84 -12.78
CA MET A 1 7.26 -26.02 -13.54
C MET A 1 6.49 -27.15 -12.87
N SER A 2 5.44 -26.83 -12.13
CA SER A 2 4.68 -27.79 -11.32
C SER A 2 3.39 -28.20 -12.04
N SER A 3 3.15 -29.50 -12.09
CA SER A 3 1.99 -30.13 -12.75
C SER A 3 0.66 -29.76 -12.08
N PRO A 4 -0.47 -29.75 -12.82
CA PRO A 4 -1.78 -29.40 -12.29
C PRO A 4 -2.42 -30.57 -11.48
N PRO A 5 -3.38 -30.30 -10.58
CA PRO A 5 -3.98 -31.33 -9.75
C PRO A 5 -4.99 -32.18 -10.55
N GLN A 6 -4.96 -33.49 -10.29
CA GLN A 6 -5.87 -34.49 -10.86
C GLN A 6 -7.28 -34.41 -10.24
N PRO A 7 -8.36 -34.58 -11.02
CA PRO A 7 -9.72 -34.64 -10.47
C PRO A 7 -9.99 -35.97 -9.74
N PRO A 8 -10.89 -35.99 -8.73
CA PRO A 8 -11.18 -37.16 -7.92
C PRO A 8 -12.00 -38.23 -8.65
N PRO A 9 -11.89 -39.51 -8.26
CA PRO A 9 -12.54 -40.63 -8.93
C PRO A 9 -14.07 -40.65 -8.72
N THR A 10 -14.79 -40.77 -9.82
CA THR A 10 -16.24 -41.00 -9.88
C THR A 10 -16.57 -42.34 -9.21
N THR A 11 -17.25 -42.28 -8.07
CA THR A 11 -17.80 -43.47 -7.40
C THR A 11 -19.13 -43.81 -8.06
N SER A 12 -19.18 -44.99 -8.69
CA SER A 12 -20.34 -45.55 -9.35
C SER A 12 -21.54 -45.71 -8.41
N GLN A 13 -22.71 -45.38 -8.95
CA GLN A 13 -24.03 -45.76 -8.42
C GLN A 13 -24.11 -47.24 -8.04
N PRO A 14 -24.87 -47.60 -6.98
CA PRO A 14 -25.62 -48.85 -6.96
C PRO A 14 -26.90 -48.68 -7.80
N GLU A 15 -27.11 -49.60 -8.73
CA GLU A 15 -28.40 -49.81 -9.42
C GLU A 15 -29.51 -50.11 -8.38
N PRO A 16 -30.70 -49.50 -8.48
CA PRO A 16 -31.84 -49.94 -7.71
C PRO A 16 -32.40 -51.23 -8.33
N SER A 17 -32.47 -52.26 -7.48
CA SER A 17 -33.02 -53.57 -7.78
C SER A 17 -34.47 -53.47 -8.26
N LYS A 18 -34.76 -54.28 -9.26
CA LYS A 18 -36.07 -54.56 -9.85
C LYS A 18 -36.99 -55.17 -8.78
N GLU A 19 -37.72 -54.33 -8.06
CA GLU A 19 -38.88 -54.77 -7.28
C GLU A 19 -40.10 -54.87 -8.19
N THR A 20 -40.66 -56.06 -8.18
CA THR A 20 -41.93 -56.48 -8.74
C THR A 20 -43.00 -55.43 -8.49
N ALA A 21 -43.61 -54.94 -9.57
CA ALA A 21 -44.86 -54.19 -9.52
C ALA A 21 -45.94 -55.12 -8.94
N THR A 22 -46.12 -55.06 -7.62
CA THR A 22 -47.39 -55.43 -7.00
C THR A 22 -48.39 -54.39 -7.48
N SER A 23 -49.40 -54.87 -8.21
CA SER A 23 -50.51 -54.08 -8.69
C SER A 23 -51.03 -53.19 -7.55
N ASP A 24 -51.06 -51.89 -7.79
CA ASP A 24 -51.81 -50.91 -7.01
C ASP A 24 -53.29 -51.17 -7.32
N GLU A 25 -53.78 -52.30 -6.80
CA GLU A 25 -55.19 -52.59 -6.67
C GLU A 25 -55.69 -51.60 -5.62
N GLY A 26 -56.11 -50.43 -6.11
CA GLY A 26 -56.47 -49.30 -5.29
C GLY A 26 -57.36 -49.77 -4.15
N LEU A 27 -56.86 -49.65 -2.91
CA LEU A 27 -57.61 -49.99 -1.71
C LEU A 27 -58.99 -49.39 -1.89
N SER A 28 -59.98 -50.28 -1.98
CA SER A 28 -61.36 -49.87 -2.14
C SER A 28 -61.69 -48.89 -1.01
N GLN A 29 -62.62 -47.95 -1.24
CA GLN A 29 -63.06 -47.01 -0.19
C GLN A 29 -63.34 -47.74 1.14
N ALA A 30 -63.85 -48.98 1.05
CA ALA A 30 -64.09 -49.87 2.17
C ALA A 30 -62.82 -50.30 2.94
N ASP A 31 -61.67 -50.51 2.29
CA ASP A 31 -60.42 -50.84 3.00
C ASP A 31 -59.83 -49.65 3.75
N LYS A 32 -59.97 -48.43 3.21
CA LYS A 32 -59.55 -47.19 3.91
C LYS A 32 -60.45 -46.91 5.10
N ASP A 33 -61.74 -47.15 4.95
CA ASP A 33 -62.70 -47.04 6.05
C ASP A 33 -62.40 -48.10 7.12
N GLU A 34 -62.06 -49.35 6.75
CA GLU A 34 -61.69 -50.41 7.69
C GLU A 34 -60.39 -50.10 8.44
N GLU A 35 -59.37 -49.54 7.79
CA GLU A 35 -58.13 -49.08 8.42
C GLU A 35 -58.39 -47.90 9.38
N PHE A 36 -59.26 -46.96 8.98
CA PHE A 36 -59.72 -45.86 9.82
C PHE A 36 -60.51 -46.35 11.05
N PHE A 37 -61.40 -47.33 10.88
CA PHE A 37 -62.14 -47.98 11.97
C PHE A 37 -61.23 -48.84 12.85
N ALA A 38 -60.19 -49.45 12.31
CA ALA A 38 -59.16 -50.15 13.09
C ALA A 38 -58.36 -49.17 13.96
N LEU A 39 -58.01 -48.00 13.43
CA LEU A 39 -57.40 -46.91 14.19
C LEU A 39 -58.34 -46.39 15.30
N PHE A 40 -59.64 -46.27 15.00
CA PHE A 40 -60.70 -45.93 15.95
C PHE A 40 -60.94 -46.98 17.05
N ARG A 41 -60.68 -48.26 16.76
CA ARG A 41 -60.78 -49.34 17.74
C ARG A 41 -59.55 -49.45 18.65
N GLN A 42 -58.38 -48.98 18.21
CA GLN A 42 -57.17 -48.84 19.05
C GLN A 42 -57.16 -47.55 19.88
N LEU A 43 -58.05 -46.61 19.58
CA LEU A 43 -58.14 -45.32 20.25
C LEU A 43 -58.48 -45.38 21.75
N PRO A 44 -59.27 -46.33 22.30
CA PRO A 44 -59.51 -46.44 23.74
C PRO A 44 -58.25 -46.76 24.56
N GLU A 45 -57.35 -47.61 24.04
CA GLU A 45 -56.06 -47.90 24.69
C GLU A 45 -55.11 -46.69 24.60
N LYS A 46 -55.13 -45.97 23.47
CA LYS A 46 -54.38 -44.70 23.32
C LYS A 46 -54.98 -43.55 24.15
N ALA A 47 -56.29 -43.57 24.40
CA ALA A 47 -57.03 -42.60 25.19
C ALA A 47 -56.70 -42.71 26.70
N GLY A 48 -56.53 -43.94 27.20
CA GLY A 48 -56.05 -44.18 28.56
C GLY A 48 -54.65 -43.58 28.80
N MET A 49 -53.76 -43.69 27.81
CA MET A 49 -52.43 -43.04 27.84
C MET A 49 -52.51 -41.53 27.63
N SER A 50 -53.48 -41.03 26.84
CA SER A 50 -53.67 -39.61 26.62
C SER A 50 -54.22 -38.88 27.85
N ALA A 51 -55.05 -39.51 28.69
CA ALA A 51 -55.54 -38.90 29.92
C ALA A 51 -54.40 -38.61 30.92
N VAL A 52 -53.45 -39.54 31.06
CA VAL A 52 -52.22 -39.34 31.87
C VAL A 52 -51.32 -38.28 31.25
N PHE A 53 -51.20 -38.28 29.92
CA PHE A 53 -50.46 -37.24 29.19
C PHE A 53 -51.08 -35.85 29.38
N VAL A 54 -52.40 -35.71 29.20
CA VAL A 54 -53.14 -34.46 29.37
C VAL A 54 -53.02 -33.96 30.81
N ASN A 55 -53.25 -34.80 31.82
CA ASN A 55 -53.09 -34.40 33.23
C ASN A 55 -51.67 -33.95 33.56
N ARG A 56 -50.65 -34.63 33.02
CA ARG A 56 -49.25 -34.23 33.22
C ARG A 56 -48.93 -32.90 32.54
N PHE A 57 -49.65 -32.57 31.46
CA PHE A 57 -49.43 -31.39 30.64
C PHE A 57 -50.21 -30.16 31.11
N THR A 58 -51.43 -30.36 31.63
CA THR A 58 -52.29 -29.32 32.20
C THR A 58 -51.96 -29.01 33.66
N SER A 59 -51.09 -29.81 34.31
CA SER A 59 -50.50 -29.45 35.60
C SER A 59 -49.67 -28.16 35.48
N GLU A 60 -49.69 -27.32 36.52
CA GLU A 60 -48.91 -26.07 36.58
C GLU A 60 -47.43 -26.31 36.26
N ASP A 61 -46.84 -27.35 36.86
CA ASP A 61 -45.45 -27.76 36.60
C ASP A 61 -45.21 -28.26 35.17
N GLY A 62 -46.22 -28.86 34.54
CA GLY A 62 -46.20 -29.29 33.14
C GLY A 62 -46.20 -28.10 32.18
N TRP A 63 -47.08 -27.13 32.45
CA TRP A 63 -47.21 -25.90 31.70
C TRP A 63 -45.96 -25.03 31.79
N GLU A 64 -45.39 -24.84 32.99
CA GLU A 64 -44.14 -24.09 33.19
C GLU A 64 -42.95 -24.73 32.46
N ARG A 65 -42.86 -26.06 32.48
CA ARG A 65 -41.83 -26.79 31.72
C ARG A 65 -42.01 -26.65 30.21
N MET A 66 -43.23 -26.48 29.72
CA MET A 66 -43.49 -26.27 28.31
C MET A 66 -43.15 -24.86 27.87
N LYS A 67 -43.46 -23.83 28.66
CA LYS A 67 -43.11 -22.43 28.37
C LYS A 67 -41.61 -22.22 28.19
N ARG A 68 -40.78 -23.05 28.81
CA ARG A 68 -39.30 -23.03 28.69
C ARG A 68 -38.76 -23.73 27.44
N ARG A 69 -39.60 -24.40 26.65
CA ARG A 69 -39.17 -25.11 25.43
C ARG A 69 -39.19 -24.15 24.23
N PRO A 70 -38.41 -24.45 23.17
CA PRO A 70 -38.52 -23.75 21.90
C PRO A 70 -39.98 -23.70 21.43
N VAL A 71 -40.42 -22.55 20.91
CA VAL A 71 -41.82 -22.28 20.52
C VAL A 71 -42.37 -23.38 19.60
N LYS A 72 -41.57 -23.88 18.66
CA LYS A 72 -41.92 -24.98 17.75
C LYS A 72 -42.30 -26.27 18.49
N ILE A 73 -41.57 -26.61 19.55
CA ILE A 73 -41.79 -27.82 20.35
C ILE A 73 -42.99 -27.65 21.27
N ALA A 74 -43.13 -26.48 21.90
CA ALA A 74 -44.27 -26.17 22.76
C ALA A 74 -45.58 -26.21 21.97
N PHE A 75 -45.63 -25.53 20.82
CA PHE A 75 -46.80 -25.47 19.95
C PHE A 75 -47.23 -26.84 19.41
N SER A 76 -46.28 -27.63 18.89
CA SER A 76 -46.57 -29.01 18.43
C SER A 76 -47.14 -29.88 19.55
N SER A 77 -46.64 -29.72 20.78
CA SER A 77 -47.12 -30.48 21.94
C SER A 77 -48.54 -30.05 22.35
N VAL A 78 -48.86 -28.75 22.32
CA VAL A 78 -50.20 -28.21 22.56
C VAL A 78 -51.19 -28.72 21.52
N MET A 79 -50.80 -28.74 20.25
CA MET A 79 -51.67 -29.22 19.17
C MET A 79 -51.96 -30.71 19.26
N LYS A 80 -50.95 -31.53 19.62
CA LYS A 80 -51.17 -32.95 19.94
C LYS A 80 -52.10 -33.15 21.13
N MET A 81 -51.96 -32.32 22.17
CA MET A 81 -52.89 -32.35 23.30
C MET A 81 -54.32 -32.01 22.85
N LEU A 82 -54.49 -30.96 22.06
CA LEU A 82 -55.81 -30.53 21.54
C LEU A 82 -56.46 -31.62 20.69
N ALA A 83 -55.69 -32.26 19.79
CA ALA A 83 -56.18 -33.37 18.97
C ALA A 83 -56.65 -34.56 19.84
N ASN A 84 -55.88 -34.90 20.89
CA ASN A 84 -56.22 -35.98 21.80
C ASN A 84 -57.47 -35.67 22.63
N VAL A 85 -57.60 -34.44 23.16
CA VAL A 85 -58.79 -34.00 23.92
C VAL A 85 -60.03 -33.98 23.02
N SER A 86 -59.88 -33.51 21.79
CA SER A 86 -60.98 -33.48 20.81
C SER A 86 -61.44 -34.89 20.42
N SER A 87 -60.50 -35.83 20.28
CA SER A 87 -60.79 -37.24 20.02
C SER A 87 -61.51 -37.91 21.19
N LEU A 88 -61.07 -37.63 22.42
CA LEU A 88 -61.72 -38.12 23.64
C LEU A 88 -63.17 -37.61 23.74
N TYR A 89 -63.35 -36.32 23.47
CA TYR A 89 -64.65 -35.65 23.48
C TYR A 89 -65.62 -36.24 22.43
N LEU A 90 -65.14 -36.44 21.20
CA LEU A 90 -65.90 -37.11 20.12
C LEU A 90 -66.31 -38.54 20.48
N HIS A 91 -65.44 -39.30 21.15
CA HIS A 91 -65.74 -40.67 21.55
C HIS A 91 -66.77 -40.75 22.69
N SER A 92 -66.79 -39.74 23.57
CA SER A 92 -67.68 -39.69 24.73
C SER A 92 -69.06 -39.08 24.47
N SER A 93 -69.27 -38.40 23.33
CA SER A 93 -70.54 -37.72 23.06
C SER A 93 -71.54 -38.62 22.34
N THR A 94 -72.68 -38.92 22.96
CA THR A 94 -73.79 -39.68 22.36
C THR A 94 -74.79 -38.79 21.60
N HIS A 95 -74.65 -37.47 21.67
CA HIS A 95 -75.50 -36.50 20.97
C HIS A 95 -74.64 -35.35 20.42
N PHE A 96 -74.55 -35.27 19.09
CA PHE A 96 -73.82 -34.21 18.40
C PHE A 96 -74.61 -32.89 18.48
N SER A 97 -74.15 -31.97 19.31
CA SER A 97 -74.75 -30.64 19.50
C SER A 97 -74.08 -29.61 18.58
N ALA A 98 -74.74 -28.47 18.34
CA ALA A 98 -74.18 -27.39 17.52
C ALA A 98 -72.84 -26.83 18.07
N THR A 99 -72.63 -26.93 19.39
CA THR A 99 -71.36 -26.58 20.04
C THR A 99 -70.22 -27.55 19.69
N ASP A 100 -70.54 -28.82 19.42
CA ASP A 100 -69.55 -29.85 19.06
C ASP A 100 -69.02 -29.63 17.64
N VAL A 101 -69.89 -29.18 16.72
CA VAL A 101 -69.52 -28.75 15.36
C VAL A 101 -68.55 -27.58 15.41
N LEU A 102 -68.86 -26.55 16.20
CA LEU A 102 -68.02 -25.36 16.34
C LEU A 102 -66.66 -25.71 16.95
N HIS A 103 -66.62 -26.61 17.92
CA HIS A 103 -65.37 -27.09 18.51
C HIS A 103 -64.52 -27.84 17.48
N PHE A 104 -65.12 -28.77 16.73
CA PHE A 104 -64.43 -29.51 15.67
C PHE A 104 -63.91 -28.60 14.55
N GLN A 105 -64.72 -27.64 14.10
CA GLN A 105 -64.33 -26.68 13.07
C GLN A 105 -63.15 -25.81 13.54
N THR A 106 -63.14 -25.42 14.82
CA THR A 106 -62.03 -24.66 15.44
C THR A 106 -60.76 -25.50 15.51
N VAL A 107 -60.85 -26.77 15.90
CA VAL A 107 -59.71 -27.70 15.97
C VAL A 107 -59.16 -28.00 14.57
N ALA A 108 -60.03 -28.26 13.59
CA ALA A 108 -59.63 -28.49 12.21
C ALA A 108 -58.95 -27.25 11.61
N ALA A 109 -59.47 -26.04 11.87
CA ALA A 109 -58.83 -24.80 11.45
C ALA A 109 -57.46 -24.61 12.13
N ALA A 110 -57.33 -24.91 13.42
CA ALA A 110 -56.06 -24.82 14.13
C ALA A 110 -55.02 -25.81 13.57
N ILE A 111 -55.42 -27.03 13.20
CA ILE A 111 -54.55 -28.04 12.58
C ILE A 111 -54.09 -27.57 11.19
N LEU A 112 -55.00 -27.05 10.36
CA LEU A 112 -54.66 -26.53 9.02
C LEU A 112 -53.75 -25.30 9.09
N MET A 113 -53.86 -24.49 10.14
CA MET A 113 -53.03 -23.30 10.35
C MET A 113 -51.69 -23.59 11.03
N HIS A 114 -51.44 -24.82 11.51
CA HIS A 114 -50.22 -25.18 12.24
C HIS A 114 -48.95 -25.01 11.42
N ASP A 115 -48.92 -25.58 10.22
CA ASP A 115 -47.72 -25.56 9.37
C ASP A 115 -47.42 -24.15 8.84
N PRO A 116 -48.40 -23.36 8.36
CA PRO A 116 -48.19 -21.95 8.01
C PRO A 116 -47.67 -21.10 9.18
N ILE A 117 -48.19 -21.29 10.39
CA ILE A 117 -47.75 -20.52 11.56
C ILE A 117 -46.31 -20.86 11.93
N LEU A 118 -45.92 -22.14 11.89
CA LEU A 118 -44.55 -22.55 12.14
C LEU A 118 -43.58 -22.02 11.09
N GLU A 119 -43.98 -22.02 9.82
CA GLU A 119 -43.18 -21.44 8.74
C GLU A 119 -43.00 -19.92 8.93
N CYS A 120 -44.08 -19.21 9.32
CA CYS A 120 -44.02 -17.78 9.64
C CYS A 120 -43.09 -17.49 10.81
N LEU A 121 -43.13 -18.28 11.89
CA LEU A 121 -42.24 -18.13 13.04
C LEU A 121 -40.77 -18.39 12.66
N GLU A 122 -40.50 -19.43 11.86
CA GLU A 122 -39.15 -19.72 11.39
C GLU A 122 -38.60 -18.59 10.49
N LYS A 123 -39.44 -18.04 9.61
CA LYS A 123 -39.08 -16.86 8.80
C LYS A 123 -38.83 -15.63 9.66
N ALA A 124 -39.64 -15.39 10.69
CA ALA A 124 -39.45 -14.27 11.61
C ALA A 124 -38.10 -14.36 12.35
N VAL A 125 -37.72 -15.55 12.82
CA VAL A 125 -36.39 -15.78 13.44
C VAL A 125 -35.26 -15.50 12.46
N LYS A 126 -35.37 -15.96 11.20
CA LYS A 126 -34.37 -15.68 10.16
C LYS A 126 -34.25 -14.18 9.86
N VAL A 127 -35.36 -13.45 9.83
CA VAL A 127 -35.37 -11.98 9.62
C VAL A 127 -34.66 -11.28 10.78
N GLU A 128 -34.87 -11.71 12.02
CA GLU A 128 -34.17 -11.16 13.19
C GLU A 128 -32.66 -11.43 13.11
N GLU A 129 -32.25 -12.66 12.77
CA GLU A 129 -30.84 -13.01 12.57
C GLU A 129 -30.17 -12.17 11.48
N ILE A 130 -30.85 -11.96 10.35
CA ILE A 130 -30.35 -11.11 9.26
C ILE A 130 -30.25 -9.65 9.70
N THR A 131 -31.24 -9.16 10.45
CA THR A 131 -31.25 -7.78 10.99
C THR A 131 -30.07 -7.57 11.93
N GLN A 132 -29.82 -8.52 12.83
CA GLN A 132 -28.70 -8.48 13.75
C GLN A 132 -27.36 -8.53 13.01
N ALA A 133 -27.19 -9.46 12.07
CA ALA A 133 -25.98 -9.55 11.25
C ALA A 133 -25.72 -8.26 10.44
N PHE A 134 -26.79 -7.60 9.97
CA PHE A 134 -26.68 -6.32 9.28
C PHE A 134 -26.17 -5.21 10.20
N GLU A 135 -26.77 -5.03 11.39
CA GLU A 135 -26.31 -4.02 12.34
C GLU A 135 -24.89 -4.31 12.86
N ASP A 136 -24.54 -5.57 13.10
CA ASP A 136 -23.18 -5.98 13.47
C ASP A 136 -22.15 -5.66 12.38
N SER A 137 -22.52 -5.80 11.09
CA SER A 137 -21.65 -5.46 9.95
C SER A 137 -21.47 -3.95 9.73
N LYS A 138 -22.43 -3.14 10.19
CA LYS A 138 -22.47 -1.69 9.94
C LYS A 138 -21.46 -0.92 10.78
N LYS A 139 -21.21 -1.38 12.01
CA LYS A 139 -20.24 -0.78 12.92
C LYS A 139 -18.79 -0.84 12.38
N PRO A 140 -18.22 -2.01 12.04
CA PRO A 140 -16.86 -2.09 11.50
C PRO A 140 -16.74 -1.33 10.17
N ARG A 141 -17.76 -1.38 9.31
CA ARG A 141 -17.78 -0.62 8.04
C ARG A 141 -17.70 0.89 8.27
N THR A 142 -18.33 1.40 9.32
CA THR A 142 -18.30 2.83 9.66
C THR A 142 -16.94 3.23 10.23
N GLU A 143 -16.32 2.38 11.04
CA GLU A 143 -14.98 2.58 11.58
C GLU A 143 -13.91 2.53 10.48
N GLU A 144 -13.99 1.56 9.58
CA GLU A 144 -13.12 1.44 8.40
C GLU A 144 -13.22 2.68 7.50
N ARG A 145 -14.43 3.17 7.24
CA ARG A 145 -14.63 4.42 6.47
C ARG A 145 -13.98 5.62 7.15
N LYS A 146 -14.08 5.75 8.48
CA LYS A 146 -13.42 6.82 9.23
C LYS A 146 -11.89 6.69 9.18
N ALA A 147 -11.36 5.48 9.30
CA ALA A 147 -9.92 5.21 9.18
C ALA A 147 -9.41 5.60 7.79
N PHE A 148 -10.12 5.18 6.73
CA PHE A 148 -9.80 5.55 5.36
C PHE A 148 -9.85 7.07 5.13
N GLU A 149 -10.88 7.76 5.64
CA GLU A 149 -10.98 9.22 5.52
C GLU A 149 -9.86 9.96 6.26
N LEU A 150 -9.41 9.42 7.40
CA LEU A 150 -8.27 9.94 8.15
C LEU A 150 -6.96 9.75 7.37
N GLU A 151 -6.71 8.55 6.86
CA GLU A 151 -5.54 8.23 6.04
C GLU A 151 -5.48 9.11 4.78
N ARG A 152 -6.62 9.28 4.10
CA ARG A 152 -6.73 10.18 2.94
C ARG A 152 -6.36 11.62 3.31
N ARG A 153 -6.76 12.10 4.50
CA ARG A 153 -6.43 13.45 4.96
C ARG A 153 -4.94 13.60 5.25
N GLN A 154 -4.34 12.62 5.92
CA GLN A 154 -2.89 12.60 6.20
C GLN A 154 -2.07 12.58 4.91
N LEU A 155 -2.50 11.78 3.92
CA LEU A 155 -1.85 11.72 2.62
C LEU A 155 -1.95 13.06 1.87
N LEU A 156 -3.10 13.73 1.94
CA LEU A 156 -3.29 15.05 1.34
C LEU A 156 -2.38 16.11 1.98
N GLU A 157 -2.27 16.10 3.30
CA GLU A 157 -1.38 17.00 4.05
C GLU A 157 0.10 16.74 3.68
N GLY A 158 0.52 15.46 3.65
CA GLY A 158 1.84 15.05 3.20
C GLY A 158 2.14 15.53 1.78
N LEU A 159 1.19 15.38 0.86
CA LEU A 159 1.32 15.82 -0.53
C LEU A 159 1.45 17.35 -0.65
N THR A 160 0.73 18.12 0.18
CA THR A 160 0.89 19.59 0.19
C THR A 160 2.26 20.02 0.69
N LYS A 161 2.79 19.35 1.72
CA LYS A 161 4.13 19.63 2.24
C LYS A 161 5.21 19.27 1.22
N GLU A 162 5.12 18.10 0.61
CA GLU A 162 6.05 17.66 -0.44
C GLU A 162 6.07 18.62 -1.63
N ARG A 163 4.90 19.11 -2.06
CA ARG A 163 4.80 20.09 -3.14
C ARG A 163 5.52 21.41 -2.81
N LEU A 164 5.40 21.88 -1.58
CA LEU A 164 6.07 23.10 -1.12
C LEU A 164 7.59 22.92 -1.02
N GLU A 165 8.05 21.75 -0.54
CA GLU A 165 9.48 21.42 -0.52
C GLU A 165 10.06 21.30 -1.93
N LYS A 166 9.29 20.73 -2.88
CA LYS A 166 9.67 20.65 -4.29
C LYS A 166 9.81 22.04 -4.92
N GLU A 167 8.84 22.93 -4.72
CA GLU A 167 8.89 24.31 -5.24
C GLU A 167 10.13 25.05 -4.72
N LYS A 168 10.42 24.92 -3.41
CA LYS A 168 11.64 25.47 -2.81
C LYS A 168 12.93 24.90 -3.41
N LEU A 169 12.95 23.62 -3.79
CA LEU A 169 14.10 23.02 -4.47
C LEU A 169 14.23 23.51 -5.91
N GLU A 170 13.11 23.69 -6.63
CA GLU A 170 13.09 24.25 -7.98
C GLU A 170 13.65 25.69 -7.99
N GLU A 171 13.30 26.53 -7.02
CA GLU A 171 13.88 27.87 -6.86
C GLU A 171 15.41 27.84 -6.68
N LYS A 172 15.90 26.93 -5.83
CA LYS A 172 17.35 26.75 -5.60
C LYS A 172 18.09 26.26 -6.83
N ILE A 173 17.47 25.41 -7.65
CA ILE A 173 18.05 24.96 -8.91
C ILE A 173 18.23 26.15 -9.86
N ILE A 174 17.21 27.01 -9.98
CA ILE A 174 17.28 28.22 -10.81
C ILE A 174 18.38 29.18 -10.31
N GLU A 175 18.49 29.38 -8.99
CA GLU A 175 19.55 30.20 -8.39
C GLU A 175 20.95 29.61 -8.68
N LEU A 176 21.10 28.29 -8.53
CA LEU A 176 22.37 27.61 -8.79
C LEU A 176 22.76 27.69 -10.26
N ASP A 177 21.82 27.49 -11.17
CA ASP A 177 22.04 27.63 -12.62
C ASP A 177 22.46 29.06 -12.98
N LYS A 178 21.85 30.07 -12.35
CA LYS A 178 22.30 31.47 -12.49
C LYS A 178 23.75 31.64 -12.02
N VAL A 179 24.12 31.12 -10.85
CA VAL A 179 25.49 31.21 -10.34
C VAL A 179 26.50 30.52 -11.27
N ILE A 180 26.14 29.34 -11.79
CA ILE A 180 26.96 28.56 -12.73
C ILE A 180 27.12 29.31 -14.05
N SER A 181 26.06 29.90 -14.59
CA SER A 181 26.12 30.67 -15.84
C SER A 181 26.98 31.93 -15.73
N GLU A 182 27.02 32.57 -14.56
CA GLU A 182 27.85 33.75 -14.28
C GLU A 182 29.32 33.40 -13.94
N HIS A 183 29.62 32.16 -13.57
CA HIS A 183 30.96 31.74 -13.15
C HIS A 183 32.05 31.94 -14.22
N PRO A 184 31.84 31.60 -15.51
CA PRO A 184 32.83 31.85 -16.56
C PRO A 184 33.22 33.31 -16.70
N ASP A 185 32.26 34.23 -16.57
CA ASP A 185 32.51 35.66 -16.72
C ASP A 185 33.27 36.21 -15.50
N ARG A 186 32.86 35.82 -14.28
CA ARG A 186 33.62 36.14 -13.05
C ARG A 186 35.06 35.61 -13.11
N MET A 187 35.25 34.40 -13.63
CA MET A 187 36.57 33.80 -13.79
C MET A 187 37.41 34.53 -14.84
N LYS A 188 36.83 34.93 -15.97
CA LYS A 188 37.51 35.75 -16.99
C LYS A 188 37.93 37.09 -16.41
N GLU A 189 37.04 37.77 -15.70
CA GLU A 189 37.33 39.06 -15.05
C GLU A 189 38.45 38.94 -14.01
N ALA A 190 38.42 37.91 -13.16
CA ALA A 190 39.50 37.65 -12.20
C ALA A 190 40.84 37.33 -12.89
N THR A 191 40.80 36.60 -13.99
CA THR A 191 41.99 36.25 -14.78
C THR A 191 42.59 37.49 -15.44
N THR A 192 41.76 38.34 -16.06
CA THR A 192 42.24 39.59 -16.69
C THR A 192 42.76 40.57 -15.64
N ALA A 193 42.08 40.72 -14.50
CA ALA A 193 42.54 41.57 -13.40
C ALA A 193 43.91 41.11 -12.85
N THR A 194 44.10 39.80 -12.69
CA THR A 194 45.38 39.22 -12.24
C THR A 194 46.48 39.42 -13.28
N ALA A 195 46.18 39.19 -14.56
CA ALA A 195 47.12 39.41 -15.65
C ALA A 195 47.54 40.89 -15.76
N HIS A 196 46.58 41.82 -15.66
CA HIS A 196 46.87 43.26 -15.63
C HIS A 196 47.76 43.64 -14.45
N LYS A 197 47.46 43.12 -13.26
CA LYS A 197 48.28 43.35 -12.06
C LYS A 197 49.72 42.85 -12.26
N ALA A 198 49.89 41.64 -12.79
CA ALA A 198 51.21 41.07 -13.05
C ALA A 198 52.01 41.86 -14.10
N ILE A 199 51.34 42.37 -15.15
CA ILE A 199 51.97 43.23 -16.16
C ILE A 199 52.47 44.54 -15.53
N GLU A 200 51.66 45.19 -14.70
CA GLU A 200 52.06 46.43 -14.03
C GLU A 200 53.19 46.22 -13.02
N GLU A 201 53.16 45.14 -12.23
CA GLU A 201 54.26 44.76 -11.33
C GLU A 201 55.55 44.46 -12.10
N PHE A 202 55.47 43.76 -13.24
CA PHE A 202 56.61 43.50 -14.12
C PHE A 202 57.21 44.79 -14.68
N LYS A 203 56.37 45.72 -15.16
CA LYS A 203 56.84 47.03 -15.65
C LYS A 203 57.52 47.84 -14.54
N ALA A 204 56.94 47.83 -13.34
CA ALA A 204 57.45 48.62 -12.21
C ALA A 204 58.82 48.15 -11.71
N THR A 205 59.07 46.84 -11.72
CA THR A 205 60.29 46.23 -11.19
C THR A 205 61.29 45.91 -12.30
N LYS A 206 60.96 44.90 -13.10
CA LYS A 206 61.84 44.32 -14.12
C LYS A 206 61.97 45.20 -15.35
N GLY A 207 60.93 45.96 -15.70
CA GLY A 207 60.98 46.94 -16.79
C GLY A 207 62.00 48.04 -16.56
N LYS A 208 62.17 48.52 -15.31
CA LYS A 208 63.19 49.51 -14.96
C LYS A 208 64.60 48.92 -15.02
N GLU A 209 64.78 47.74 -14.43
CA GLU A 209 66.07 47.02 -14.44
C GLU A 209 66.53 46.71 -15.87
N LEU A 210 65.63 46.21 -16.74
CA LEU A 210 65.95 45.94 -18.14
C LEU A 210 66.28 47.21 -18.92
N LYS A 211 65.60 48.33 -18.62
CA LYS A 211 65.89 49.62 -19.25
C LYS A 211 67.27 50.15 -18.87
N GLU A 212 67.64 50.02 -17.59
CA GLU A 212 68.98 50.36 -17.08
C GLU A 212 70.04 49.49 -17.75
N LYS A 213 69.89 48.15 -17.71
CA LYS A 213 70.79 47.22 -18.38
C LYS A 213 70.94 47.48 -19.89
N ALA A 214 69.86 47.81 -20.59
CA ALA A 214 69.91 48.14 -22.01
C ALA A 214 70.68 49.44 -22.27
N SER A 215 70.53 50.44 -21.39
CA SER A 215 71.31 51.68 -21.41
C SER A 215 72.80 51.38 -21.18
N ASP A 216 73.13 50.51 -20.24
CA ASP A 216 74.51 50.11 -19.94
C ASP A 216 75.14 49.37 -21.12
N ILE A 217 74.40 48.47 -21.79
CA ILE A 217 74.86 47.77 -23.00
C ILE A 217 75.07 48.74 -24.16
N ALA A 218 74.13 49.66 -24.41
CA ALA A 218 74.26 50.66 -25.46
C ALA A 218 75.47 51.56 -25.20
N SER A 219 75.63 52.02 -23.96
CA SER A 219 76.77 52.84 -23.53
C SER A 219 78.08 52.06 -23.68
N SER A 220 78.14 50.80 -23.20
CA SER A 220 79.30 49.93 -23.34
C SER A 220 79.65 49.67 -24.81
N THR A 221 78.66 49.52 -25.69
CA THR A 221 78.89 49.33 -27.13
C THR A 221 79.50 50.57 -27.77
N ILE A 222 78.98 51.76 -27.44
CA ILE A 222 79.54 53.03 -27.91
C ILE A 222 80.98 53.20 -27.40
N ILE A 223 81.22 52.95 -26.12
CA ILE A 223 82.56 53.01 -25.50
C ILE A 223 83.52 52.02 -26.18
N TYR A 224 83.06 50.79 -26.46
CA TYR A 224 83.86 49.77 -27.15
C TYR A 224 84.25 50.20 -28.56
N ASN A 225 83.32 50.80 -29.31
CA ASN A 225 83.61 51.29 -30.66
C ASN A 225 84.64 52.42 -30.63
N ILE A 226 84.49 53.39 -29.71
CA ILE A 226 85.49 54.45 -29.51
C ILE A 226 86.85 53.85 -29.14
N PHE A 227 86.89 52.85 -28.25
CA PHE A 227 88.13 52.17 -27.87
C PHE A 227 88.83 51.51 -29.07
N CYS A 228 88.06 50.91 -29.99
CA CYS A 228 88.60 50.25 -31.17
C CYS A 228 89.10 51.24 -32.22
N GLU A 229 88.36 52.31 -32.48
CA GLU A 229 88.68 53.31 -33.52
C GLU A 229 89.68 54.37 -33.04
N HIS A 230 89.69 54.67 -31.75
CA HIS A 230 90.49 55.75 -31.14
C HIS A 230 91.26 55.26 -29.90
N PRO A 231 92.31 54.43 -30.07
CA PRO A 231 93.02 53.80 -28.95
C PRO A 231 93.74 54.79 -28.01
N ALA A 232 94.01 56.01 -28.48
CA ALA A 232 94.62 57.10 -27.72
C ALA A 232 93.60 58.03 -27.02
N PHE A 233 92.30 57.73 -27.12
CA PHE A 233 91.26 58.49 -26.45
C PHE A 233 91.37 58.37 -24.93
N ASP A 234 91.21 59.50 -24.22
CA ASP A 234 91.22 59.53 -22.75
C ASP A 234 89.84 59.22 -22.18
N PHE A 235 89.68 58.01 -21.66
CA PHE A 235 88.42 57.55 -21.06
C PHE A 235 88.20 58.05 -19.63
N SER A 236 89.16 58.75 -19.02
CA SER A 236 89.04 59.28 -17.65
C SER A 236 87.87 60.26 -17.49
N ILE A 237 87.45 60.89 -18.59
CA ILE A 237 86.30 61.81 -18.62
C ILE A 237 84.96 61.11 -18.33
N PHE A 238 84.89 59.79 -18.48
CA PHE A 238 83.67 58.99 -18.28
C PHE A 238 83.58 58.36 -16.87
N GLY A 239 84.59 58.56 -16.02
CA GLY A 239 84.61 58.07 -14.63
C GLY A 239 85.28 56.70 -14.45
N GLU A 240 85.55 56.34 -13.19
CA GLU A 240 86.37 55.17 -12.78
C GLU A 240 85.84 53.84 -13.34
N ASP A 241 84.53 53.63 -13.33
CA ASP A 241 83.91 52.37 -13.79
C ASP A 241 84.19 52.09 -15.29
N VAL A 242 84.19 53.15 -16.11
CA VAL A 242 84.52 53.04 -17.55
C VAL A 242 86.02 52.80 -17.75
N ILE A 243 86.86 53.38 -16.89
CA ILE A 243 88.31 53.15 -16.91
C ILE A 243 88.59 51.67 -16.63
N GLU A 244 88.01 51.09 -15.57
CA GLU A 244 88.18 49.68 -15.22
C GLU A 244 87.71 48.75 -16.35
N LEU A 245 86.56 49.05 -16.95
CA LEU A 245 86.03 48.31 -18.11
C LEU A 245 86.99 48.35 -19.30
N VAL A 246 87.46 49.54 -19.70
CA VAL A 246 88.39 49.70 -20.83
C VAL A 246 89.73 49.02 -20.55
N GLN A 247 90.20 49.06 -19.31
CA GLN A 247 91.42 48.40 -18.88
C GLN A 247 91.30 46.88 -19.02
N SER A 248 90.17 46.29 -18.59
CA SER A 248 89.90 44.86 -18.79
C SER A 248 89.95 44.45 -20.27
N TRP A 249 89.46 45.31 -21.18
CA TRP A 249 89.53 45.06 -22.63
C TRP A 249 90.95 45.18 -23.18
N ARG A 250 91.78 46.12 -22.68
CA ARG A 250 93.21 46.18 -23.06
C ARG A 250 93.93 44.91 -22.65
N GLU A 251 93.71 44.43 -21.44
CA GLU A 251 94.33 43.21 -20.91
C GLU A 251 93.91 41.97 -21.72
N ALA A 252 92.62 41.83 -22.02
CA ALA A 252 92.12 40.75 -22.86
C ALA A 252 92.67 40.80 -24.30
N LYS A 253 92.83 41.99 -24.88
CA LYS A 253 93.40 42.19 -26.21
C LYS A 253 94.90 41.87 -26.23
N ALA A 254 95.65 42.27 -25.20
CA ALA A 254 97.05 41.93 -25.04
C ALA A 254 97.25 40.41 -24.90
N ALA A 255 96.41 39.73 -24.11
CA ALA A 255 96.44 38.28 -23.95
C ALA A 255 96.21 37.51 -25.27
N LYS A 256 95.31 38.00 -26.14
CA LYS A 256 95.05 37.38 -27.46
C LYS A 256 96.18 37.57 -28.48
N THR A 257 97.09 38.52 -28.25
CA THR A 257 98.20 38.80 -29.18
C THR A 257 99.49 38.06 -28.77
N GLY A 258 99.48 37.38 -27.61
CA GLY A 258 100.64 36.71 -27.02
C GLY A 258 100.80 35.21 -27.31
N ASP A 259 99.86 34.54 -27.98
CA ASP A 259 99.90 33.09 -28.28
C ASP A 259 100.22 32.77 -29.76
N GLY A 260 101.03 33.62 -30.39
CA GLY A 260 101.53 33.43 -31.75
C GLY A 260 102.99 33.01 -31.74
N GLY A 261 103.33 31.82 -31.24
CA GLY A 261 104.74 31.43 -31.17
C GLY A 261 105.06 30.00 -30.75
N ALA A 262 104.75 29.02 -31.61
CA ALA A 262 105.60 27.83 -31.76
C ALA A 262 105.33 27.11 -33.10
N SER A 263 106.24 27.30 -34.06
CA SER A 263 106.42 26.41 -35.21
C SER A 263 106.90 25.03 -34.75
N THR A 264 106.53 23.98 -35.50
CA THR A 264 107.52 23.03 -36.04
C THR A 264 106.95 22.37 -37.30
N SER A 265 107.70 22.50 -38.38
CA SER A 265 107.55 21.75 -39.63
C SER A 265 108.04 20.32 -39.46
N ALA A 266 107.28 19.36 -40.00
CA ALA A 266 107.74 18.15 -40.69
C ALA A 266 106.57 17.61 -41.54
#